data_AF-D9TR28-F1
#
_entry.id   AF-D9TR28-F1
#
_cell.length_a   1.000
_cell.length_b   1.000
_cell.length_c   1.000
_cell.angle_alpha   90.00
_cell.angle_beta   90.00
_cell.angle_gamma   90.00
#
_symmetry.space_group_name_H-M   'P 1'
#
loop_
_entity.id
_entity.type
_entity.pdbx_description
1 polymer ?
#
loop_
_entity_poly.entity_id
_entity_poly.type
_entity_poly.pdbx_seq_one_letter_code
_entity_poly.pdbx_strand_id
1 'polypeptide(L)'
;MSHYIDIAHASLNKYGEELCGDSVQIIRKKDYLMAVMADGLGSGVKANILSTLTTRIVSKMLDMGSELSDVVDTVAHTLPICKERNIAYSTFTVVSINADNVHVVEYDNPSIFYFKNGVYKKIDRKCVEIGDKKIYESSFKLDLNDALIIVSDGVIHAGVGGILNLGWQWENVQQYLEKTLEVYNDAYDICYQLITTCNNLYKNKPGDDTTAIVIKVNESKKVTVMVGPPILKNMDEWVVRKLMKNEGLKVVCGGTAAKIVGRVLNKKVITTTDYIDPDIPPPAFIDGIDLVTEGVLTLRKTVEIFKEYIENSNSNILRYSKKDAATRLFKILNYATDVNFLVGQAVNSAHQNPDFPADLRIKIKIVEELINLLRKLGKNVEVNYF
;
A
#
# COMPACT_ATOMS: atom_id res chain seq x y z
N MET A 1 3.72 0.74 15.43
CA MET A 1 4.13 -0.58 14.90
C MET A 1 5.58 -0.57 14.48
N SER A 2 6.30 -1.68 14.66
CA SER A 2 7.59 -1.96 14.01
C SER A 2 7.43 -2.48 12.58
N HIS A 3 6.21 -2.85 12.18
CA HIS A 3 5.91 -3.50 10.92
C HIS A 3 4.95 -2.67 10.06
N TYR A 4 5.17 -2.70 8.75
CA TYR A 4 4.29 -2.13 7.74
C TYR A 4 3.55 -3.26 7.05
N ILE A 5 2.22 -3.17 6.97
CA ILE A 5 1.40 -4.12 6.24
C ILE A 5 1.25 -3.61 4.82
N ASP A 6 1.87 -4.29 3.87
CA ASP A 6 1.70 -4.07 2.44
C ASP A 6 0.49 -4.85 1.93
N ILE A 7 -0.26 -4.30 0.97
CA ILE A 7 -1.42 -4.96 0.39
C ILE A 7 -1.55 -4.64 -1.10
N ALA A 8 -1.81 -5.67 -1.90
CA ALA A 8 -2.14 -5.53 -3.30
C ALA A 8 -3.28 -6.47 -3.68
N HIS A 9 -4.00 -6.12 -4.74
CA HIS A 9 -4.98 -7.01 -5.37
C HIS A 9 -4.94 -6.83 -6.88
N ALA A 10 -5.33 -7.87 -7.60
CA ALA A 10 -5.49 -7.85 -9.04
C ALA A 10 -6.54 -8.89 -9.47
N SER A 11 -7.22 -8.59 -10.57
CA SER A 11 -8.31 -9.41 -11.11
C SER A 11 -8.18 -9.57 -12.62
N LEU A 12 -8.63 -10.72 -13.13
CA LEU A 12 -8.85 -10.99 -14.55
C LEU A 12 -10.34 -11.17 -14.76
N ASN A 13 -10.85 -10.56 -15.82
CA ASN A 13 -12.20 -10.82 -16.28
C ASN A 13 -12.22 -12.12 -17.08
N LYS A 14 -13.28 -12.90 -16.89
CA LYS A 14 -13.59 -14.01 -17.79
C LYS A 14 -13.61 -13.56 -19.25
N TYR A 15 -13.06 -14.39 -20.13
CA TYR A 15 -13.01 -14.08 -21.55
C TYR A 15 -14.41 -13.88 -22.15
N GLY A 16 -14.62 -12.73 -22.78
CA GLY A 16 -15.90 -12.34 -23.38
C GLY A 16 -16.80 -11.51 -22.47
N GLU A 17 -16.44 -11.34 -21.19
CA GLU A 17 -17.16 -10.48 -20.26
C GLU A 17 -16.48 -9.12 -20.12
N GLU A 18 -17.27 -8.05 -20.00
CA GLU A 18 -16.76 -6.69 -19.82
C GLU A 18 -16.42 -6.38 -18.35
N LEU A 19 -17.09 -7.06 -17.41
CA LEU A 19 -16.95 -6.84 -15.96
C LEU A 19 -16.55 -8.13 -15.28
N CYS A 20 -15.65 -8.01 -14.29
CA CYS A 20 -15.28 -9.11 -13.42
C CYS A 20 -16.44 -9.46 -12.48
N GLY A 21 -16.80 -10.73 -12.40
CA GLY A 21 -17.73 -11.28 -11.42
C GLY A 21 -17.26 -11.16 -9.97
N ASP A 22 -15.96 -11.03 -9.75
CA ASP A 22 -15.35 -10.83 -8.44
C ASP A 22 -15.31 -9.35 -8.04
N SER A 23 -15.35 -9.08 -6.74
CA SER A 23 -15.15 -7.74 -6.18
C SER A 23 -14.22 -7.76 -4.97
N VAL A 24 -13.45 -6.69 -4.82
CA VAL A 24 -12.55 -6.46 -3.69
C VAL A 24 -12.85 -5.12 -3.03
N GLN A 25 -12.91 -5.11 -1.70
CA GLN A 25 -13.01 -3.90 -0.90
C GLN A 25 -11.92 -3.90 0.18
N ILE A 26 -11.10 -2.84 0.18
CA ILE A 26 -10.05 -2.64 1.18
C ILE A 26 -10.40 -1.40 2.02
N ILE A 27 -10.35 -1.54 3.34
CA ILE A 27 -10.47 -0.45 4.31
C ILE A 27 -9.16 -0.38 5.09
N ARG A 28 -8.45 0.74 4.99
CA ARG A 28 -7.21 0.99 5.75
C ARG A 28 -7.42 2.19 6.67
N LYS A 29 -7.21 1.98 7.96
CA LYS A 29 -7.21 3.00 9.02
C LYS A 29 -5.89 2.92 9.80
N LYS A 30 -5.69 3.83 10.74
CA LYS A 30 -4.56 3.76 11.66
C LYS A 30 -4.67 2.46 12.49
N ASP A 31 -3.63 1.65 12.41
CA ASP A 31 -3.51 0.36 13.09
C ASP A 31 -4.57 -0.71 12.73
N TYR A 32 -5.32 -0.50 11.65
CA TYR A 32 -6.38 -1.40 11.22
C TYR A 32 -6.44 -1.55 9.69
N LEU A 33 -6.51 -2.78 9.21
CA LEU A 33 -6.70 -3.14 7.82
C LEU A 33 -7.81 -4.16 7.70
N MET A 34 -8.74 -3.98 6.77
CA MET A 34 -9.71 -5.00 6.39
C MET A 34 -9.69 -5.16 4.88
N ALA A 35 -9.57 -6.40 4.41
CA ALA A 35 -9.72 -6.77 3.02
C ALA A 35 -10.89 -7.75 2.91
N VAL A 36 -11.82 -7.46 2.00
CA VAL A 36 -12.95 -8.31 1.67
C VAL A 36 -12.88 -8.66 0.20
N MET A 37 -12.94 -9.95 -0.12
CA MET A 37 -13.11 -10.46 -1.48
C MET A 37 -14.43 -11.19 -1.56
N ALA A 38 -15.22 -10.95 -2.60
CA ALA A 38 -16.41 -11.73 -2.88
C ALA A 38 -16.40 -12.18 -4.34
N ASP A 39 -16.84 -13.41 -4.57
CA ASP A 39 -17.12 -13.93 -5.91
C ASP A 39 -18.65 -14.07 -6.05
N GLY A 40 -19.17 -13.46 -7.11
CA GLY A 40 -20.59 -13.42 -7.40
C GLY A 40 -20.98 -14.58 -8.30
N LEU A 41 -22.05 -15.28 -7.98
CA LEU A 41 -22.44 -16.47 -8.74
C LEU A 41 -22.58 -16.19 -10.26
N GLY A 42 -21.72 -16.81 -11.07
CA GLY A 42 -21.74 -16.71 -12.53
C GLY A 42 -20.59 -15.85 -13.06
N SER A 43 -20.84 -15.05 -14.10
CA SER A 43 -19.86 -14.11 -14.66
C SER A 43 -20.54 -12.85 -15.20
N GLY A 44 -19.76 -11.82 -15.48
CA GLY A 44 -20.23 -10.58 -16.09
C GLY A 44 -21.08 -9.72 -15.16
N VAL A 45 -22.02 -8.95 -15.73
CA VAL A 45 -22.77 -7.90 -15.02
C VAL A 45 -23.53 -8.42 -13.79
N LYS A 46 -24.16 -9.60 -13.89
CA LYS A 46 -24.96 -10.17 -12.79
C LYS A 46 -24.06 -10.54 -11.60
N ALA A 47 -22.97 -11.25 -11.86
CA ALA A 47 -21.99 -11.65 -10.86
C ALA A 47 -21.34 -10.42 -10.21
N ASN A 48 -20.95 -9.43 -11.02
CA ASN A 48 -20.37 -8.18 -10.54
C ASN A 48 -21.29 -7.43 -9.56
N ILE A 49 -22.59 -7.37 -9.83
CA ILE A 49 -23.56 -6.74 -8.91
C ILE A 49 -23.62 -7.52 -7.59
N LEU A 50 -23.67 -8.85 -7.64
CA LEU A 50 -23.73 -9.70 -6.44
C LEU A 50 -22.48 -9.55 -5.57
N SER A 51 -21.28 -9.63 -6.17
CA SER A 51 -20.03 -9.49 -5.44
C SER A 51 -19.82 -8.06 -4.92
N THR A 52 -20.23 -7.03 -5.68
CA THR A 52 -20.14 -5.63 -5.24
C THR A 52 -21.05 -5.37 -4.04
N LEU A 53 -22.31 -5.81 -4.08
CA LEU A 53 -23.23 -5.68 -2.94
C LEU A 53 -22.69 -6.41 -1.72
N THR A 54 -22.20 -7.64 -1.91
CA THR A 54 -21.64 -8.46 -0.82
C THR A 54 -20.45 -7.77 -0.17
N THR A 55 -19.43 -7.38 -0.94
CA THR A 55 -18.26 -6.68 -0.39
C THR A 55 -18.63 -5.37 0.31
N ARG A 56 -19.59 -4.60 -0.21
CA ARG A 56 -20.06 -3.34 0.40
C ARG A 56 -20.77 -3.56 1.72
N ILE A 57 -21.71 -4.51 1.77
CA ILE A 57 -22.48 -4.83 2.99
C ILE A 57 -21.52 -5.37 4.05
N VAL A 58 -20.74 -6.39 3.71
CA VAL A 58 -19.81 -7.07 4.64
C VAL A 58 -18.80 -6.09 5.20
N SER A 59 -18.09 -5.35 4.34
CA SER A 59 -17.07 -4.41 4.79
C SER A 59 -17.66 -3.29 5.65
N LYS A 60 -18.84 -2.75 5.31
CA LYS A 60 -19.42 -1.62 6.03
C LYS A 60 -19.96 -2.03 7.40
N MET A 61 -20.67 -3.15 7.48
CA MET A 61 -21.25 -3.62 8.74
C MET A 61 -20.17 -4.06 9.71
N LEU A 62 -19.17 -4.83 9.26
CA LEU A 62 -18.05 -5.22 10.12
C LEU A 62 -17.22 -4.01 10.57
N ASP A 63 -16.99 -3.02 9.71
CA ASP A 63 -16.31 -1.77 10.09
C ASP A 63 -17.09 -0.94 11.12
N MET A 64 -18.41 -1.14 11.22
CA MET A 64 -19.28 -0.55 12.24
C MET A 64 -19.41 -1.39 13.51
N GLY A 65 -18.79 -2.58 13.55
CA GLY A 65 -18.83 -3.48 14.70
C GLY A 65 -20.07 -4.35 14.79
N SER A 66 -20.77 -4.59 13.67
CA SER A 66 -21.86 -5.58 13.62
C SER A 66 -21.33 -6.99 13.81
N GLU A 67 -22.13 -7.84 14.46
CA GLU A 67 -21.85 -9.27 14.61
C GLU A 67 -21.92 -9.98 13.25
N LEU A 68 -21.09 -11.01 13.07
CA LEU A 68 -21.01 -11.76 11.81
C LEU A 68 -22.35 -12.38 11.40
N SER A 69 -23.16 -12.82 12.37
CA SER A 69 -24.51 -13.36 12.12
C SER A 69 -25.41 -12.35 11.42
N ASP A 70 -25.40 -11.10 11.87
CA ASP A 70 -26.24 -10.04 11.32
C ASP A 70 -25.78 -9.64 9.92
N VAL A 71 -24.46 -9.67 9.69
CA VAL A 71 -23.88 -9.43 8.36
C VAL A 71 -24.34 -10.51 7.37
N VAL A 72 -24.22 -11.78 7.75
CA VAL A 72 -24.57 -12.92 6.90
C VAL A 72 -26.07 -12.93 6.59
N ASP A 73 -26.89 -12.58 7.57
CA ASP A 73 -28.34 -12.47 7.42
C ASP A 73 -28.72 -11.31 6.48
N THR A 74 -28.07 -10.15 6.64
CA THR A 74 -28.29 -8.99 5.78
C THR A 74 -27.91 -9.27 4.33
N VAL A 75 -26.76 -9.92 4.10
CA VAL A 75 -26.36 -10.34 2.75
C VAL A 75 -27.39 -11.29 2.15
N ALA A 76 -27.87 -12.29 2.90
CA ALA A 76 -28.88 -13.24 2.44
C ALA A 76 -30.16 -12.56 1.97
N HIS A 77 -30.64 -11.57 2.72
CA HIS A 77 -31.90 -10.87 2.44
C HIS A 77 -31.77 -9.76 1.40
N THR A 78 -30.57 -9.22 1.17
CA THR A 78 -30.35 -8.10 0.26
C THR A 78 -30.00 -8.55 -1.16
N LEU A 79 -29.33 -9.70 -1.32
CA LEU A 79 -28.89 -10.13 -2.64
C LEU A 79 -30.08 -10.51 -3.55
N PRO A 80 -30.11 -10.05 -4.81
CA PRO A 80 -31.15 -10.40 -5.75
C PRO A 80 -31.10 -11.90 -6.12
N ILE A 81 -32.26 -12.56 -6.14
CA ILE A 81 -32.38 -13.97 -6.53
C ILE A 81 -32.07 -14.12 -8.02
N CYS A 82 -31.11 -14.98 -8.36
CA CYS A 82 -30.83 -15.32 -9.74
C CYS A 82 -32.01 -16.10 -10.33
N LYS A 83 -32.70 -15.56 -11.34
CA LYS A 83 -33.89 -16.18 -11.95
C LYS A 83 -33.64 -17.57 -12.56
N GLU A 84 -32.42 -17.83 -13.03
CA GLU A 84 -32.07 -19.10 -13.69
C GLU A 84 -31.79 -20.22 -12.68
N ARG A 85 -31.16 -19.88 -11.56
CA ARG A 85 -30.74 -20.84 -10.53
C ARG A 85 -31.62 -20.81 -9.28
N ASN A 86 -32.53 -19.83 -9.20
CA ASN A 86 -33.40 -19.51 -8.07
C ASN A 86 -32.68 -19.33 -6.73
N ILE A 87 -31.43 -18.85 -6.77
CA ILE A 87 -30.59 -18.61 -5.58
C ILE A 87 -29.92 -17.23 -5.70
N ALA A 88 -29.94 -16.44 -4.63
CA ALA A 88 -29.11 -15.24 -4.48
C ALA A 88 -27.84 -15.64 -3.70
N TYR A 89 -26.69 -15.70 -4.36
CA TYR A 89 -25.49 -16.27 -3.75
C TYR A 89 -24.22 -15.56 -4.19
N SER A 90 -23.37 -15.26 -3.22
CA SER A 90 -22.02 -14.76 -3.40
C SER A 90 -21.19 -15.28 -2.24
N THR A 91 -20.02 -15.84 -2.56
CA THR A 91 -19.04 -16.25 -1.56
C THR A 91 -18.36 -15.00 -1.02
N PHE A 92 -17.71 -15.09 0.14
CA PHE A 92 -16.80 -14.03 0.57
C PHE A 92 -15.71 -14.52 1.50
N THR A 93 -14.58 -13.81 1.47
CA THR A 93 -13.50 -13.94 2.43
C THR A 93 -13.20 -12.57 3.01
N VAL A 94 -13.16 -12.48 4.34
CA VAL A 94 -12.75 -11.29 5.08
C VAL A 94 -11.46 -11.59 5.81
N VAL A 95 -10.47 -10.71 5.67
CA VAL A 95 -9.30 -10.66 6.52
C VAL A 95 -9.27 -9.29 7.19
N SER A 96 -9.43 -9.25 8.50
CA SER A 96 -9.24 -8.04 9.30
C SER A 96 -8.00 -8.18 10.17
N ILE A 97 -7.23 -7.11 10.25
CA ILE A 97 -5.95 -7.03 10.96
C ILE A 97 -6.03 -5.81 11.87
N ASN A 98 -5.96 -6.03 13.17
CA ASN A 98 -5.91 -4.99 14.18
C ASN A 98 -4.60 -5.12 14.97
N ALA A 99 -3.72 -4.12 14.79
CA ALA A 99 -2.30 -4.24 15.10
C ALA A 99 -1.70 -5.49 14.44
N ASP A 100 -1.39 -6.52 15.24
CA ASP A 100 -0.81 -7.78 14.76
C ASP A 100 -1.82 -8.94 14.78
N ASN A 101 -3.04 -8.71 15.29
CA ASN A 101 -4.06 -9.76 15.41
C ASN A 101 -4.86 -9.83 14.12
N VAL A 102 -4.92 -11.02 13.54
CA VAL A 102 -5.70 -11.32 12.34
C VAL A 102 -6.95 -12.08 12.72
N HIS A 103 -8.06 -11.68 12.13
CA HIS A 103 -9.31 -12.42 12.11
C HIS A 103 -9.69 -12.71 10.66
N VAL A 104 -9.93 -13.98 10.35
CA VAL A 104 -10.28 -14.46 9.01
C VAL A 104 -11.67 -15.06 9.07
N VAL A 105 -12.52 -14.67 8.13
CA VAL A 105 -13.85 -15.25 7.92
C VAL A 105 -13.94 -15.73 6.48
N GLU A 106 -14.24 -17.01 6.28
CA GLU A 106 -14.38 -17.62 4.95
C GLU A 106 -15.77 -18.22 4.81
N TYR A 107 -16.50 -17.77 3.80
CA TYR A 107 -17.77 -18.33 3.37
C TYR A 107 -17.65 -18.78 1.91
N ASP A 108 -17.56 -20.09 1.72
CA ASP A 108 -17.52 -20.83 0.45
C ASP A 108 -16.44 -20.47 -0.59
N ASN A 109 -15.62 -19.46 -0.34
CA ASN A 109 -14.39 -19.22 -1.09
C ASN A 109 -13.31 -20.28 -0.79
N PRO A 110 -12.32 -20.44 -1.68
CA PRO A 110 -11.10 -21.19 -1.38
C PRO A 110 -10.45 -20.71 -0.08
N SER A 111 -9.86 -21.65 0.66
CA SER A 111 -9.19 -21.28 1.90
C SER A 111 -7.94 -20.46 1.63
N ILE A 112 -7.70 -19.45 2.46
CA ILE A 112 -6.55 -18.57 2.33
C ILE A 112 -5.23 -19.33 2.47
N PHE A 113 -4.20 -18.84 1.81
CA PHE A 113 -2.84 -19.29 2.04
C PHE A 113 -2.18 -18.41 3.10
N TYR A 114 -1.68 -19.03 4.17
CA TYR A 114 -0.86 -18.36 5.17
C TYR A 114 0.58 -18.87 5.09
N PHE A 115 1.51 -17.93 4.94
CA PHE A 115 2.94 -18.19 4.96
C PHE A 115 3.55 -17.51 6.17
N LYS A 116 4.15 -18.31 7.04
CA LYS A 116 4.93 -17.82 8.18
C LYS A 116 6.39 -17.75 7.79
N ASN A 117 6.94 -16.55 7.68
CA ASN A 117 8.31 -16.32 7.20
C ASN A 117 8.64 -17.10 5.89
N GLY A 118 7.74 -17.03 4.91
CA GLY A 118 7.89 -17.69 3.60
C GLY A 118 7.51 -19.17 3.53
N VAL A 119 7.25 -19.83 4.66
CA VAL A 119 6.88 -21.26 4.69
C VAL A 119 5.38 -21.40 4.90
N TYR A 120 4.72 -22.26 4.12
CA TYR A 120 3.29 -22.49 4.29
C TYR A 120 2.99 -22.99 5.71
N LYS A 121 1.95 -22.42 6.31
CA LYS A 121 1.45 -22.82 7.61
C LYS A 121 -0.05 -23.02 7.55
N LYS A 122 -0.48 -24.22 7.93
CA LYS A 122 -1.90 -24.55 8.08
C LYS A 122 -2.51 -23.69 9.20
N ILE A 123 -3.70 -23.16 8.94
CA ILE A 123 -4.48 -22.37 9.89
C ILE A 123 -5.53 -23.30 10.53
N ASP A 124 -5.69 -23.17 11.84
CA ASP A 124 -6.77 -23.82 12.57
C ASP A 124 -8.09 -23.08 12.32
N ARG A 125 -9.05 -23.78 11.73
CA ARG A 125 -10.35 -23.21 11.33
C ARG A 125 -11.44 -23.73 12.27
N LYS A 126 -12.23 -22.82 12.82
CA LYS A 126 -13.45 -23.14 13.56
C LYS A 126 -14.64 -22.99 12.61
N CYS A 127 -15.42 -24.06 12.46
CA CYS A 127 -16.69 -23.98 11.73
C CYS A 127 -17.77 -23.40 12.64
N VAL A 128 -18.49 -22.41 12.13
CA VAL A 128 -19.64 -21.77 12.76
C VAL A 128 -20.82 -21.91 11.79
N GLU A 129 -21.92 -22.46 12.28
CA GLU A 129 -23.16 -22.56 11.51
C GLU A 129 -24.04 -21.34 11.81
N ILE A 130 -24.38 -20.58 10.77
CA ILE A 130 -25.27 -19.43 10.85
C ILE A 130 -26.45 -19.69 9.91
N GLY A 131 -27.59 -20.09 10.47
CA GLY A 131 -28.71 -20.60 9.68
C GLY A 131 -28.33 -21.94 9.02
N ASP A 132 -28.43 -22.00 7.70
CA ASP A 132 -28.03 -23.14 6.85
C ASP A 132 -26.61 -22.99 6.27
N LYS A 133 -25.90 -21.90 6.59
CA LYS A 133 -24.59 -21.57 6.05
C LYS A 133 -23.47 -22.02 6.97
N LYS A 134 -22.41 -22.57 6.37
CA LYS A 134 -21.17 -22.94 7.08
C LYS A 134 -20.12 -21.88 6.84
N ILE A 135 -19.66 -21.27 7.92
CA ILE A 135 -18.64 -20.24 7.88
C ILE A 135 -17.45 -20.72 8.67
N TYR A 136 -16.24 -20.43 8.18
CA TYR A 136 -15.01 -20.75 8.89
C TYR A 136 -14.38 -19.49 9.43
N GLU A 137 -14.12 -19.50 10.73
CA GLU A 137 -13.41 -18.43 11.42
C GLU A 137 -12.04 -18.90 11.87
N SER A 138 -11.04 -18.03 11.73
CA SER A 138 -9.69 -18.27 12.23
C SER A 138 -9.13 -17.01 12.86
N SER A 139 -8.32 -17.17 13.90
CA SER A 139 -7.65 -16.05 14.57
C SER A 139 -6.22 -16.41 14.92
N PHE A 140 -5.28 -15.54 14.57
CA PHE A 140 -3.86 -15.73 14.84
C PHE A 140 -3.13 -14.38 14.84
N LYS A 141 -1.84 -14.39 15.15
CA LYS A 141 -0.99 -13.20 15.08
C LYS A 141 -0.05 -13.28 13.89
N LEU A 142 0.16 -12.15 13.22
CA LEU A 142 1.18 -12.00 12.20
C LEU A 142 2.51 -11.61 12.83
N ASP A 143 3.57 -12.19 12.28
CA ASP A 143 4.94 -11.78 12.55
C ASP A 143 5.55 -11.09 11.33
N LEU A 144 6.73 -10.48 11.52
CA LEU A 144 7.50 -9.93 10.41
C LEU A 144 7.75 -11.01 9.34
N ASN A 145 7.65 -10.62 8.08
CA ASN A 145 7.77 -11.46 6.89
C ASN A 145 6.62 -12.43 6.63
N ASP A 146 5.57 -12.43 7.45
CA ASP A 146 4.38 -13.23 7.17
C ASP A 146 3.61 -12.72 5.94
N ALA A 147 2.92 -13.63 5.25
CA ALA A 147 2.07 -13.31 4.10
C ALA A 147 0.72 -14.04 4.19
N LEU A 148 -0.36 -13.34 3.82
CA LEU A 148 -1.69 -13.89 3.62
C LEU A 148 -2.09 -13.67 2.17
N ILE A 149 -2.47 -14.74 1.49
CA ILE A 149 -2.95 -14.68 0.10
C ILE A 149 -4.38 -15.21 0.05
N ILE A 150 -5.29 -14.37 -0.41
CA ILE A 150 -6.71 -14.67 -0.64
C ILE A 150 -6.88 -14.84 -2.15
N VAL A 151 -7.60 -15.87 -2.58
CA VAL A 151 -7.84 -16.13 -4.01
C VAL A 151 -9.28 -16.55 -4.25
N SER A 152 -9.86 -16.15 -5.38
CA SER A 152 -11.10 -16.75 -5.87
C SER A 152 -10.83 -18.13 -6.46
N ASP A 153 -11.91 -18.89 -6.69
CA ASP A 153 -11.84 -20.21 -7.28
C ASP A 153 -11.24 -20.20 -8.71
N GLY A 154 -11.37 -19.10 -9.45
CA GLY A 154 -10.68 -18.89 -10.72
C GLY A 154 -9.17 -19.11 -10.65
N VAL A 155 -8.50 -18.79 -9.54
CA VAL A 155 -7.08 -19.11 -9.37
C VAL A 155 -6.87 -20.63 -9.26
N ILE A 156 -7.69 -21.30 -8.46
CA ILE A 156 -7.61 -22.76 -8.23
C ILE A 156 -7.95 -23.53 -9.51
N HIS A 157 -8.89 -23.01 -10.30
CA HIS A 157 -9.36 -23.57 -11.56
C HIS A 157 -8.63 -23.02 -12.78
N ALA A 158 -7.51 -22.30 -12.60
CA ALA A 158 -6.74 -21.80 -13.71
C ALA A 158 -6.26 -22.94 -14.62
N GLY A 159 -6.56 -22.82 -15.91
CA GLY A 159 -6.19 -23.81 -16.93
C GLY A 159 -7.06 -25.06 -17.02
N VAL A 160 -8.16 -25.20 -16.24
CA VAL A 160 -9.13 -26.30 -16.37
C VAL A 160 -9.61 -26.43 -17.81
N GLY A 161 -9.63 -27.66 -18.33
CA GLY A 161 -10.12 -27.96 -19.69
C GLY A 161 -9.25 -27.40 -20.82
N GLY A 162 -8.10 -26.81 -20.47
CA GLY A 162 -7.14 -26.20 -21.38
C GLY A 162 -5.77 -26.84 -21.25
N ILE A 163 -4.86 -26.19 -20.52
CA ILE A 163 -3.50 -26.69 -20.28
C ILE A 163 -3.50 -27.81 -19.23
N LEU A 164 -4.43 -27.74 -18.27
CA LEU A 164 -4.51 -28.64 -17.13
C LEU A 164 -5.87 -29.36 -17.12
N ASN A 165 -5.86 -30.67 -16.86
CA ASN A 165 -7.09 -31.47 -16.85
C ASN A 165 -8.01 -31.14 -15.67
N LEU A 166 -7.42 -30.85 -14.50
CA LEU A 166 -8.15 -30.61 -13.24
C LEU A 166 -7.99 -29.16 -12.72
N GLY A 167 -7.44 -28.27 -13.55
CA GLY A 167 -7.07 -26.91 -13.13
C GLY A 167 -5.74 -26.87 -12.41
N TRP A 168 -5.43 -25.71 -11.83
CA TRP A 168 -4.18 -25.51 -11.12
C TRP A 168 -4.15 -26.31 -9.81
N GLN A 169 -5.27 -26.42 -9.11
CA GLN A 169 -5.40 -27.10 -7.82
C GLN A 169 -4.70 -26.36 -6.67
N TRP A 170 -5.28 -26.46 -5.49
CA TRP A 170 -4.87 -25.68 -4.31
C TRP A 170 -3.42 -25.98 -3.91
N GLU A 171 -3.00 -27.25 -3.94
CA GLU A 171 -1.65 -27.68 -3.56
C GLU A 171 -0.57 -27.15 -4.52
N ASN A 172 -0.86 -27.05 -5.82
CA ASN A 172 0.11 -26.53 -6.78
C ASN A 172 0.21 -25.00 -6.71
N VAL A 173 -0.90 -24.31 -6.41
CA VAL A 173 -0.90 -22.87 -6.11
C VAL A 173 -0.07 -22.60 -4.85
N GLN A 174 -0.24 -23.40 -3.80
CA GLN A 174 0.56 -23.30 -2.58
C GLN A 174 2.08 -23.41 -2.89
N GLN A 175 2.48 -24.47 -3.60
CA GLN A 175 3.90 -24.69 -3.95
C GLN A 175 4.47 -23.58 -4.85
N TYR A 176 3.64 -23.03 -5.74
CA TYR A 176 4.02 -21.88 -6.56
C TYR A 176 4.25 -20.63 -5.68
N LEU A 177 3.33 -20.35 -4.75
CA LEU A 177 3.43 -19.20 -3.86
C LEU A 177 4.65 -19.28 -2.93
N GLU A 178 5.01 -20.46 -2.42
CA GLU A 178 6.25 -20.65 -1.64
C GLU A 178 7.48 -20.15 -2.42
N LYS A 179 7.62 -20.57 -3.69
CA LYS A 179 8.76 -20.16 -4.54
C LYS A 179 8.70 -18.67 -4.90
N THR A 180 7.50 -18.13 -5.12
CA THR A 180 7.32 -16.71 -5.42
C THR A 180 7.74 -15.84 -4.23
N LEU A 181 7.44 -16.27 -3.00
CA LEU A 181 7.80 -15.56 -1.77
C LEU A 181 9.31 -15.60 -1.46
N GLU A 182 10.07 -16.54 -2.02
CA GLU A 182 11.54 -16.54 -1.93
C GLU A 182 12.17 -15.43 -2.77
N VAL A 183 11.50 -15.02 -3.85
CA VAL A 183 12.03 -14.07 -4.84
C VAL A 183 11.52 -12.65 -4.59
N TYR A 184 10.24 -12.51 -4.22
CA TYR A 184 9.56 -11.23 -4.12
C TYR A 184 9.13 -10.93 -2.68
N ASN A 185 9.34 -9.68 -2.25
CA ASN A 185 8.96 -9.21 -0.91
C ASN A 185 7.82 -8.20 -0.92
N ASP A 186 7.49 -7.61 -2.07
CA ASP A 186 6.43 -6.61 -2.20
C ASP A 186 5.11 -7.29 -2.60
N ALA A 187 4.00 -6.90 -1.96
CA ALA A 187 2.70 -7.54 -2.16
C ALA A 187 2.23 -7.42 -3.61
N TYR A 188 2.54 -6.30 -4.26
CA TYR A 188 2.22 -6.04 -5.66
C TYR A 188 2.87 -7.06 -6.60
N ASP A 189 4.18 -7.30 -6.45
CA ASP A 189 4.91 -8.20 -7.33
C ASP A 189 4.40 -9.64 -7.17
N ILE A 190 4.19 -10.09 -5.94
CA ILE A 190 3.63 -11.43 -5.65
C ILE A 190 2.24 -11.56 -6.30
N CYS A 191 1.37 -10.56 -6.13
CA CYS A 191 0.01 -10.56 -6.68
C CYS A 191 0.03 -10.55 -8.21
N TYR A 192 0.88 -9.71 -8.80
CA TYR A 192 1.02 -9.58 -10.24
C TYR A 192 1.56 -10.87 -10.87
N GLN A 193 2.57 -11.50 -10.26
CA GLN A 193 3.11 -12.78 -10.75
C GLN A 193 2.08 -13.90 -10.69
N LEU A 194 1.31 -13.99 -9.59
CA LEU A 194 0.24 -14.98 -9.45
C LEU A 194 -0.82 -14.81 -10.55
N ILE A 195 -1.37 -13.61 -10.71
CA ILE A 195 -2.39 -13.32 -11.72
C ILE A 195 -1.86 -13.48 -13.14
N THR A 196 -0.63 -13.04 -13.42
CA THR A 196 0.03 -13.26 -14.72
C THR A 196 0.13 -14.76 -15.02
N THR A 197 0.46 -15.57 -14.02
CA THR A 197 0.54 -17.03 -14.17
C THR A 197 -0.84 -17.64 -14.44
N CYS A 198 -1.89 -17.21 -13.73
CA CYS A 198 -3.27 -17.62 -14.06
C CYS A 198 -3.62 -17.29 -15.51
N ASN A 199 -3.35 -16.06 -15.96
CA ASN A 199 -3.65 -15.65 -17.33
C ASN A 199 -2.90 -16.50 -18.37
N ASN A 200 -1.65 -16.87 -18.08
CA ASN A 200 -0.86 -17.78 -18.91
C ASN A 200 -1.44 -19.20 -18.95
N LEU A 201 -1.88 -19.73 -17.81
CA LEU A 201 -2.58 -21.03 -17.72
C LEU A 201 -3.90 -21.02 -18.50
N TYR A 202 -4.55 -19.86 -18.58
CA TYR A 202 -5.72 -19.62 -19.42
C TYR A 202 -5.40 -19.29 -20.89
N LYS A 203 -4.13 -19.30 -21.30
CA LYS A 203 -3.71 -18.91 -22.67
C LYS A 203 -4.23 -17.52 -23.08
N ASN A 204 -4.23 -16.56 -22.16
CA ASN A 204 -4.78 -15.21 -22.34
C ASN A 204 -6.29 -15.17 -22.63
N LYS A 205 -7.03 -16.23 -22.29
CA LYS A 205 -8.48 -16.31 -22.37
C LYS A 205 -9.04 -16.89 -21.07
N PRO A 206 -9.10 -16.08 -19.99
CA PRO A 206 -9.58 -16.52 -18.68
C PRO A 206 -10.90 -17.29 -18.79
N GLY A 207 -10.91 -18.53 -18.31
CA GLY A 207 -12.11 -19.38 -18.33
C GLY A 207 -13.13 -18.97 -17.27
N ASP A 208 -12.66 -18.26 -16.24
CA ASP A 208 -13.45 -17.71 -15.16
C ASP A 208 -12.92 -16.35 -14.73
N ASP A 209 -13.72 -15.64 -13.93
CA ASP A 209 -13.23 -14.49 -13.19
C ASP A 209 -12.17 -14.93 -12.18
N THR A 210 -11.07 -14.19 -12.07
CA THR A 210 -9.90 -14.64 -11.28
C THR A 210 -9.31 -13.49 -10.51
N THR A 211 -9.39 -13.55 -9.18
CA THR A 211 -8.95 -12.48 -8.30
C THR A 211 -8.02 -13.00 -7.23
N ALA A 212 -7.01 -12.18 -6.89
CA ALA A 212 -6.14 -12.42 -5.76
C ALA A 212 -5.95 -11.14 -4.94
N ILE A 213 -5.79 -11.32 -3.63
CA ILE A 213 -5.35 -10.30 -2.69
C ILE A 213 -4.12 -10.84 -1.97
N VAL A 214 -3.04 -10.07 -1.94
CA VAL A 214 -1.82 -10.37 -1.18
C VAL A 214 -1.67 -9.35 -0.08
N ILE A 215 -1.53 -9.83 1.15
CA ILE A 215 -1.18 -9.03 2.32
C ILE A 215 0.19 -9.51 2.81
N LYS A 216 1.16 -8.61 2.92
CA LYS A 216 2.53 -8.94 3.32
C LYS A 216 2.98 -8.06 4.47
N VAL A 217 3.49 -8.68 5.53
CA VAL A 217 4.10 -7.95 6.65
C VAL A 217 5.57 -7.72 6.35
N ASN A 218 5.95 -6.46 6.24
CA ASN A 218 7.29 -6.01 5.93
C ASN A 218 7.84 -5.08 7.03
N GLU A 219 9.14 -4.84 7.03
CA GLU A 219 9.74 -3.86 7.93
C GLU A 219 9.26 -2.45 7.58
N SER A 220 8.98 -1.66 8.62
CA SER A 220 8.67 -0.24 8.44
C SER A 220 9.94 0.52 8.04
N LYS A 221 9.93 1.10 6.85
CA LYS A 221 10.98 1.95 6.30
C LYS A 221 10.65 3.40 6.63
N LYS A 222 11.10 3.86 7.79
CA LYS A 222 10.79 5.20 8.33
C LYS A 222 11.69 6.28 7.74
N VAL A 223 11.11 7.42 7.40
CA VAL A 223 11.83 8.61 6.96
C VAL A 223 11.29 9.84 7.67
N THR A 224 12.16 10.70 8.19
CA THR A 224 11.79 12.02 8.71
C THR A 224 12.37 13.12 7.85
N VAL A 225 11.52 14.04 7.38
CA VAL A 225 11.88 15.16 6.52
C VAL A 225 11.65 16.47 7.27
N MET A 226 12.73 17.19 7.58
CA MET A 226 12.65 18.56 8.08
C MET A 226 12.65 19.54 6.91
N VAL A 227 11.61 20.36 6.79
CA VAL A 227 11.46 21.34 5.70
C VAL A 227 11.46 22.75 6.27
N GLY A 228 12.55 23.47 6.06
CA GLY A 228 12.70 24.86 6.51
C GLY A 228 12.82 25.03 8.04
N PRO A 229 13.13 26.26 8.49
CA PRO A 229 13.26 26.60 9.91
C PRO A 229 11.90 26.77 10.61
N PRO A 230 11.79 26.45 11.92
CA PRO A 230 10.60 26.76 12.71
C PRO A 230 10.35 28.27 12.80
N ILE A 231 9.12 28.68 13.08
CA ILE A 231 8.77 30.12 13.16
C ILE A 231 9.43 30.79 14.36
N LEU A 232 9.53 30.08 15.49
CA LEU A 232 10.17 30.56 16.71
C LEU A 232 11.59 29.99 16.82
N LYS A 233 12.60 30.85 16.92
CA LYS A 233 14.01 30.43 17.02
C LYS A 233 14.31 29.57 18.27
N ASN A 234 13.57 29.74 19.35
CA ASN A 234 13.74 28.90 20.55
C ASN A 234 13.26 27.45 20.34
N MET A 235 12.52 27.18 19.27
CA MET A 235 12.11 25.81 18.87
C MET A 235 13.19 25.08 18.06
N ASP A 236 14.25 25.77 17.62
CA ASP A 236 15.32 25.19 16.80
C ASP A 236 15.86 23.89 17.40
N GLU A 237 16.24 23.92 18.69
CA GLU A 237 16.82 22.76 19.36
C GLU A 237 15.80 21.62 19.51
N TRP A 238 14.56 21.95 19.81
CA TRP A 238 13.49 20.97 19.99
C TRP A 238 13.19 20.23 18.67
N VAL A 239 13.10 20.96 17.55
CA VAL A 239 12.80 20.37 16.23
C VAL A 239 13.95 19.49 15.75
N VAL A 240 15.20 19.92 15.95
CA VAL A 240 16.38 19.11 15.61
C VAL A 240 16.46 17.86 16.48
N ARG A 241 16.19 17.95 17.79
CA ARG A 241 16.11 16.78 18.67
C ARG A 241 15.00 15.82 18.23
N LYS A 242 13.84 16.33 17.80
CA LYS A 242 12.75 15.50 17.25
C LYS A 242 13.18 14.80 15.96
N LEU A 243 13.85 15.48 15.04
CA LEU A 243 14.44 14.88 13.83
C LEU A 243 15.40 13.74 14.17
N MET A 244 16.31 13.96 15.12
CA MET A 244 17.33 12.97 15.48
C MET A 244 16.77 11.78 16.28
N LYS A 245 15.72 12.00 17.08
CA LYS A 245 15.06 10.95 17.86
C LYS A 245 14.28 9.97 17.00
N ASN A 246 13.77 10.41 15.83
CA ASN A 246 13.05 9.52 14.93
C ASN A 246 14.00 8.48 14.32
N GLU A 247 13.52 7.24 14.27
CA GLU A 247 14.18 6.11 13.61
C GLU A 247 14.16 6.26 12.08
N GLY A 248 15.06 5.54 11.42
CA GLY A 248 15.18 5.55 9.96
C GLY A 248 15.90 6.77 9.41
N LEU A 249 15.69 7.02 8.11
CA LEU A 249 16.45 8.02 7.35
C LEU A 249 16.01 9.43 7.71
N LYS A 250 16.98 10.36 7.72
CA LYS A 250 16.82 11.76 8.10
C LYS A 250 17.16 12.65 6.93
N VAL A 251 16.20 13.48 6.54
CA VAL A 251 16.32 14.41 5.42
C VAL A 251 16.12 15.83 5.93
N VAL A 252 16.97 16.75 5.47
CA VAL A 252 16.84 18.19 5.74
C VAL A 252 16.74 18.95 4.43
N CYS A 253 15.62 19.61 4.21
CA CYS A 253 15.35 20.44 3.04
C CYS A 253 15.34 21.92 3.44
N GLY A 254 16.33 22.69 3.02
CA GLY A 254 16.43 24.11 3.37
C GLY A 254 17.83 24.51 3.79
N GLY A 255 18.45 25.50 3.12
CA GLY A 255 19.74 26.04 3.55
C GLY A 255 19.75 26.58 4.99
N THR A 256 18.70 27.30 5.40
CA THR A 256 18.55 27.78 6.78
C THR A 256 18.32 26.63 7.76
N ALA A 257 17.52 25.62 7.39
CA ALA A 257 17.30 24.42 8.20
C ALA A 257 18.62 23.65 8.40
N ALA A 258 19.42 23.49 7.35
CA ALA A 258 20.73 22.84 7.39
C ALA A 258 21.68 23.56 8.35
N LYS A 259 21.71 24.90 8.35
CA LYS A 259 22.50 25.70 9.30
C LYS A 259 22.05 25.50 10.75
N ILE A 260 20.74 25.45 11.00
CA ILE A 260 20.18 25.19 12.34
C ILE A 260 20.57 23.80 12.81
N VAL A 261 20.38 22.78 11.97
CA VAL A 261 20.75 21.39 12.26
C VAL A 261 22.25 21.28 12.55
N GLY A 262 23.11 21.85 11.69
CA GLY A 262 24.56 21.87 11.90
C GLY A 262 24.96 22.54 13.21
N ARG A 263 24.36 23.70 13.55
CA ARG A 263 24.61 24.40 14.82
C ARG A 263 24.20 23.57 16.03
N VAL A 264 22.99 23.02 16.04
CA VAL A 264 22.45 22.26 17.19
C VAL A 264 23.19 20.95 17.40
N LEU A 265 23.60 20.28 16.32
CA LEU A 265 24.37 19.03 16.39
C LEU A 265 25.88 19.26 16.59
N ASN A 266 26.35 20.51 16.57
CA ASN A 266 27.75 20.87 16.54
C ASN A 266 28.53 20.18 15.39
N LYS A 267 27.94 20.19 14.19
CA LYS A 267 28.47 19.56 12.97
C LYS A 267 28.58 20.56 11.84
N LYS A 268 29.64 20.42 11.02
CA LYS A 268 29.85 21.27 9.85
C LYS A 268 28.86 20.94 8.74
N VAL A 269 28.33 21.97 8.09
CA VAL A 269 27.57 21.83 6.84
C VAL A 269 28.55 21.92 5.68
N ILE A 270 28.73 20.83 4.94
CA ILE A 270 29.63 20.75 3.79
C ILE A 270 28.80 20.88 2.52
N THR A 271 29.00 21.95 1.77
CA THR A 271 28.32 22.18 0.49
C THR A 271 29.22 21.75 -0.67
N THR A 272 28.65 21.15 -1.72
CA THR A 272 29.32 20.93 -3.00
C THR A 272 28.86 21.93 -4.04
N THR A 273 29.70 22.21 -5.04
CA THR A 273 29.39 23.01 -6.23
C THR A 273 29.11 22.14 -7.46
N ASP A 274 29.04 20.80 -7.30
CA ASP A 274 28.89 19.86 -8.40
C ASP A 274 27.42 19.73 -8.82
N TYR A 275 27.04 20.49 -9.85
CA TYR A 275 25.72 20.39 -10.46
C TYR A 275 25.66 19.16 -11.38
N ILE A 276 24.85 18.17 -10.97
CA ILE A 276 24.52 16.99 -11.81
C ILE A 276 23.42 17.34 -12.81
N ASP A 277 22.50 18.21 -12.39
CA ASP A 277 21.43 18.74 -13.21
C ASP A 277 21.43 20.27 -13.01
N PRO A 278 21.50 21.09 -14.08
CA PRO A 278 21.59 22.55 -13.97
C PRO A 278 20.41 23.18 -13.21
N ASP A 279 19.23 22.55 -13.25
CA ASP A 279 18.01 23.06 -12.64
C ASP A 279 17.85 22.61 -11.17
N ILE A 280 18.75 21.74 -10.68
CA ILE A 280 18.66 21.13 -9.35
C ILE A 280 19.91 21.51 -8.55
N PRO A 281 19.76 22.34 -7.49
CA PRO A 281 20.87 22.68 -6.62
C PRO A 281 21.57 21.44 -6.05
N PRO A 282 22.91 21.47 -5.92
CA PRO A 282 23.66 20.35 -5.41
C PRO A 282 23.32 20.09 -3.93
N PRO A 283 23.38 18.82 -3.48
CA PRO A 283 23.12 18.48 -2.09
C PRO A 283 24.23 19.01 -1.17
N ALA A 284 23.92 19.13 0.11
CA ALA A 284 24.92 19.33 1.16
C ALA A 284 25.08 18.05 1.99
N PHE A 285 26.09 18.04 2.86
CA PHE A 285 26.37 16.97 3.80
C PHE A 285 26.43 17.51 5.23
N ILE A 286 25.76 16.82 6.14
CA ILE A 286 25.88 16.98 7.58
C ILE A 286 25.99 15.56 8.14
N ASP A 287 27.01 15.30 8.95
CA ASP A 287 27.19 13.97 9.53
C ASP A 287 25.96 13.58 10.39
N GLY A 288 25.43 12.36 10.21
CA GLY A 288 24.19 11.90 10.82
C GLY A 288 22.88 12.34 10.14
N ILE A 289 22.94 12.98 8.96
CA ILE A 289 21.79 13.28 8.10
C ILE A 289 22.00 12.64 6.72
N ASP A 290 21.03 11.84 6.26
CA ASP A 290 21.15 11.01 5.05
C ASP A 290 21.08 11.83 3.74
N LEU A 291 20.32 12.94 3.76
CA LEU A 291 20.24 13.86 2.64
C LEU A 291 19.97 15.29 3.10
N VAL A 292 20.82 16.22 2.68
CA VAL A 292 20.59 17.67 2.86
C VAL A 292 20.42 18.32 1.49
N THR A 293 19.35 19.07 1.30
CA THR A 293 19.00 19.73 0.02
C THR A 293 18.79 21.23 0.20
N GLU A 294 18.80 21.97 -0.91
CA GLU A 294 18.54 23.41 -0.93
C GLU A 294 17.20 23.75 -0.30
N GLY A 295 16.15 22.99 -0.61
CA GLY A 295 14.80 23.23 -0.13
C GLY A 295 13.76 23.20 -1.25
N VAL A 296 13.22 24.37 -1.59
CA VAL A 296 12.00 24.51 -2.39
C VAL A 296 12.19 24.02 -3.82
N LEU A 297 13.35 24.29 -4.44
CA LEU A 297 13.61 23.87 -5.82
C LEU A 297 13.69 22.35 -5.93
N THR A 298 14.44 21.72 -5.02
CA THR A 298 14.54 20.26 -4.96
C THR A 298 13.19 19.59 -4.69
N LEU A 299 12.39 20.15 -3.78
CA LEU A 299 11.05 19.63 -3.47
C LEU A 299 10.11 19.72 -4.67
N ARG A 300 10.11 20.85 -5.39
CA ARG A 300 9.31 21.03 -6.61
C ARG A 300 9.65 19.98 -7.65
N LYS A 301 10.95 19.77 -7.91
CA LYS A 301 11.40 18.75 -8.86
C LYS A 301 11.04 17.33 -8.41
N THR A 302 11.11 17.05 -7.11
CA THR A 302 10.70 15.76 -6.54
C THR A 302 9.21 15.49 -6.76
N VAL A 303 8.36 16.51 -6.63
CA VAL A 303 6.92 16.42 -6.94
C VAL A 303 6.69 16.08 -8.41
N GLU A 304 7.41 16.71 -9.33
CA GLU A 304 7.33 16.39 -10.77
C GLU A 304 7.69 14.92 -11.04
N ILE A 305 8.77 14.43 -10.44
CA ILE A 305 9.20 13.02 -10.56
C ILE A 305 8.10 12.08 -10.05
N PHE A 306 7.48 12.36 -8.90
CA PHE A 306 6.40 11.52 -8.38
C PHE A 306 5.15 11.53 -9.27
N LYS A 307 4.80 12.67 -9.88
CA LYS A 307 3.67 12.75 -10.81
C LYS A 307 3.93 11.86 -12.04
N GLU A 308 5.10 12.01 -12.65
CA GLU A 308 5.51 11.20 -13.79
C GLU A 308 5.50 9.70 -13.44
N TYR A 309 6.02 9.35 -12.27
CA TYR A 309 6.06 7.97 -11.80
C TYR A 309 4.65 7.36 -11.64
N ILE A 310 3.71 8.12 -11.07
CA ILE A 310 2.32 7.68 -10.85
C ILE A 310 1.53 7.60 -12.17
N GLU A 311 1.76 8.51 -13.10
CA GLU A 311 1.09 8.51 -14.41
C GLU A 311 1.54 7.35 -15.29
N ASN A 312 2.82 6.96 -15.17
CA ASN A 312 3.41 5.87 -15.93
C ASN A 312 3.45 4.58 -15.09
N SER A 313 2.29 3.96 -14.84
CA SER A 313 2.08 2.73 -14.03
C SER A 313 2.89 1.47 -14.41
N ASN A 314 3.89 1.59 -15.30
CA ASN A 314 4.85 0.57 -15.74
C ASN A 314 6.31 1.09 -15.78
N SER A 315 6.60 2.24 -15.17
CA SER A 315 7.93 2.84 -15.22
C SER A 315 8.88 2.16 -14.22
N ASN A 316 9.87 1.45 -14.76
CA ASN A 316 10.94 0.85 -13.98
C ASN A 316 11.70 1.93 -13.20
N ILE A 317 11.86 1.77 -11.88
CA ILE A 317 12.59 2.70 -11.01
C ILE A 317 14.03 2.96 -11.48
N LEU A 318 14.59 2.04 -12.28
CA LEU A 318 15.88 2.18 -12.96
C LEU A 318 15.94 3.41 -13.89
N ARG A 319 14.81 3.95 -14.36
CA ARG A 319 14.75 5.20 -15.14
C ARG A 319 15.22 6.41 -14.32
N TYR A 320 15.06 6.36 -13.00
CA TYR A 320 15.49 7.40 -12.08
C TYR A 320 16.91 7.13 -11.59
N SER A 321 17.89 7.02 -12.50
CA SER A 321 19.27 6.66 -12.17
C SER A 321 20.15 7.86 -11.77
N LYS A 322 19.69 9.09 -12.01
CA LYS A 322 20.43 10.31 -11.67
C LYS A 322 20.78 10.36 -10.18
N LYS A 323 21.90 11.01 -9.87
CA LYS A 323 22.42 11.19 -8.50
C LYS A 323 22.16 12.60 -7.94
N ASP A 324 21.36 13.41 -8.64
CA ASP A 324 20.96 14.74 -8.18
C ASP A 324 20.10 14.68 -6.91
N ALA A 325 19.95 15.82 -6.23
CA ALA A 325 19.28 15.89 -4.94
C ALA A 325 17.78 15.51 -5.02
N ALA A 326 17.09 15.82 -6.12
CA ALA A 326 15.66 15.53 -6.26
C ALA A 326 15.43 14.04 -6.52
N THR A 327 16.22 13.43 -7.41
CA THR A 327 16.17 11.98 -7.67
C THR A 327 16.52 11.17 -6.42
N ARG A 328 17.50 11.62 -5.62
CA ARG A 328 17.83 11.00 -4.33
C ARG A 328 16.68 11.13 -3.33
N LEU A 329 16.05 12.31 -3.24
CA LEU A 329 14.89 12.51 -2.36
C LEU A 329 13.71 11.63 -2.78
N PHE A 330 13.42 11.55 -4.08
CA PHE A 330 12.42 10.65 -4.64
C PHE A 330 12.70 9.19 -4.22
N LYS A 331 13.93 8.69 -4.39
CA LYS A 331 14.29 7.32 -4.00
C LYS A 331 14.06 7.05 -2.52
N ILE A 332 14.52 7.97 -1.66
CA ILE A 332 14.35 7.85 -0.20
C ILE A 332 12.86 7.78 0.16
N LEU A 333 12.05 8.69 -0.39
CA LEU A 333 10.62 8.75 -0.11
C LEU A 333 9.84 7.60 -0.75
N ASN A 334 10.26 7.14 -1.93
CA ASN A 334 9.64 6.00 -2.60
C ASN A 334 9.93 4.69 -1.87
N TYR A 335 11.12 4.54 -1.29
CA TYR A 335 11.47 3.42 -0.42
C TYR A 335 10.72 3.44 0.92
N ALA A 336 10.35 4.62 1.41
CA ALA A 336 9.70 4.78 2.71
C ALA A 336 8.29 4.18 2.78
N THR A 337 7.95 3.54 3.89
CA THR A 337 6.58 3.16 4.24
C THR A 337 5.91 4.23 5.09
N ASP A 338 6.70 4.86 5.97
CA ASP A 338 6.25 5.85 6.96
C ASP A 338 7.09 7.12 6.81
N VAL A 339 6.43 8.25 6.59
CA VAL A 339 7.08 9.55 6.37
C VAL A 339 6.56 10.56 7.39
N ASN A 340 7.46 11.12 8.19
CA ASN A 340 7.16 12.19 9.13
C ASN A 340 7.73 13.52 8.62
N PHE A 341 6.85 14.48 8.34
CA PHE A 341 7.24 15.83 7.95
C PHE A 341 7.29 16.76 9.17
N LEU A 342 8.44 17.41 9.37
CA LEU A 342 8.62 18.51 10.32
C LEU A 342 8.72 19.81 9.51
N VAL A 343 7.59 20.51 9.36
CA VAL A 343 7.46 21.64 8.44
C VAL A 343 7.59 22.96 9.21
N GLY A 344 8.71 23.64 9.02
CA GLY A 344 8.95 24.96 9.59
C GLY A 344 8.18 26.06 8.84
N GLN A 345 7.58 27.00 9.58
CA GLN A 345 6.73 28.07 9.07
C GLN A 345 7.43 29.43 8.97
N ALA A 346 8.71 29.54 9.31
CA ALA A 346 9.44 30.79 9.15
C ALA A 346 9.54 31.23 7.67
N VAL A 347 9.43 32.54 7.47
CA VAL A 347 9.59 33.21 6.17
C VAL A 347 11.06 33.55 5.98
N ASN A 348 11.61 33.22 4.81
CA ASN A 348 13.01 33.48 4.51
C ASN A 348 13.18 34.96 4.11
N SER A 349 14.08 35.70 4.76
CA SER A 349 14.33 37.12 4.49
C SER A 349 15.22 37.37 3.26
N ALA A 350 15.89 36.34 2.73
CA ALA A 350 16.86 36.45 1.63
C ALA A 350 16.25 36.48 0.20
N HIS A 351 14.91 36.38 0.06
CA HIS A 351 14.20 36.35 -1.23
C HIS A 351 13.14 37.45 -1.36
N GLN A 352 13.36 38.61 -0.73
CA GLN A 352 12.50 39.79 -0.91
C GLN A 352 12.75 40.49 -2.26
N ASN A 353 12.59 39.77 -3.37
CA ASN A 353 12.51 40.39 -4.69
C ASN A 353 11.05 40.84 -4.93
N PRO A 354 10.76 42.12 -5.22
CA PRO A 354 9.38 42.62 -5.35
C PRO A 354 8.54 41.92 -6.45
N ASP A 355 9.19 41.27 -7.41
CA ASP A 355 8.55 40.47 -8.47
C ASP A 355 8.15 39.04 -8.02
N PHE A 356 8.50 38.64 -6.80
CA PHE A 356 8.15 37.33 -6.23
C PHE A 356 7.07 37.48 -5.13
N PRO A 357 5.79 37.22 -5.44
CA PRO A 357 4.79 37.09 -4.40
C PRO A 357 4.90 35.70 -3.74
N ALA A 358 4.72 35.63 -2.41
CA ALA A 358 4.18 34.45 -1.72
C ALA A 358 5.09 33.20 -1.50
N ASP A 359 6.38 33.36 -1.18
CA ASP A 359 7.32 32.25 -0.92
C ASP A 359 6.88 31.23 0.16
N LEU A 360 6.26 31.69 1.27
CA LEU A 360 5.77 30.78 2.31
C LEU A 360 4.62 29.91 1.80
N ARG A 361 3.70 30.50 1.03
CA ARG A 361 2.56 29.76 0.44
C ARG A 361 3.06 28.75 -0.58
N ILE A 362 4.09 29.08 -1.35
CA ILE A 362 4.69 28.18 -2.33
C ILE A 362 5.32 26.96 -1.64
N LYS A 363 6.12 27.16 -0.59
CA LYS A 363 6.72 26.05 0.19
C LYS A 363 5.66 25.11 0.76
N ILE A 364 4.65 25.66 1.46
CA ILE A 364 3.59 24.86 2.08
C ILE A 364 2.82 24.08 1.01
N LYS A 365 2.45 24.73 -0.09
CA LYS A 365 1.72 24.08 -1.19
C LYS A 365 2.50 22.93 -1.81
N ILE A 366 3.81 23.08 -2.04
CA ILE A 366 4.66 22.01 -2.58
C ILE A 366 4.74 20.83 -1.61
N VAL A 367 4.88 21.11 -0.31
CA VAL A 367 4.92 20.05 0.72
C VAL A 367 3.58 19.32 0.81
N GLU A 368 2.45 20.03 0.80
CA GLU A 368 1.10 19.44 0.79
C GLU A 368 0.87 18.58 -0.47
N GLU A 369 1.33 19.06 -1.62
CA GLU A 369 1.25 18.31 -2.88
C GLU A 369 2.07 17.02 -2.81
N LEU A 370 3.30 17.07 -2.28
CA LEU A 370 4.13 15.89 -2.05
C LEU A 370 3.47 14.92 -1.08
N ILE A 371 2.91 15.40 0.03
CA ILE A 371 2.17 14.58 1.01
C ILE A 371 1.01 13.85 0.34
N ASN A 372 0.23 14.54 -0.50
CA ASN A 372 -0.90 13.94 -1.21
C ASN A 372 -0.45 12.85 -2.19
N LEU A 373 0.65 13.05 -2.91
CA LEU A 373 1.23 12.04 -3.80
C LEU A 373 1.70 10.79 -3.01
N LEU A 374 2.38 10.99 -1.89
CA LEU A 374 2.83 9.90 -1.02
C LEU A 374 1.65 9.11 -0.44
N ARG A 375 0.57 9.79 -0.02
CA ARG A 375 -0.66 9.14 0.44
C ARG A 375 -1.38 8.38 -0.67
N LYS A 376 -1.38 8.92 -1.90
CA LYS A 376 -1.91 8.23 -3.09
C LYS A 376 -1.15 6.93 -3.38
N LEU A 377 0.13 6.88 -3.05
CA LEU A 377 0.98 5.68 -3.10
C LEU A 377 0.82 4.75 -1.87
N GLY A 378 -0.15 5.00 -0.98
CA GLY A 378 -0.43 4.15 0.17
C GLY A 378 0.50 4.33 1.37
N LYS A 379 1.38 5.34 1.37
CA LYS A 379 2.33 5.59 2.47
C LYS A 379 1.65 6.22 3.67
N ASN A 380 2.14 5.89 4.87
CA ASN A 380 1.70 6.51 6.12
C ASN A 380 2.41 7.85 6.28
N VAL A 381 1.67 8.96 6.21
CA VAL A 381 2.26 10.31 6.29
C VAL A 381 1.74 11.11 7.48
N GLU A 382 2.64 11.42 8.41
CA GLU A 382 2.43 12.32 9.55
C GLU A 382 3.06 13.69 9.26
N VAL A 383 2.40 14.78 9.69
CA VAL A 383 2.87 16.15 9.45
C VAL A 383 2.76 16.93 10.74
N ASN A 384 3.85 17.59 11.13
CA ASN A 384 3.94 18.47 12.27
C ASN A 384 4.46 19.84 11.82
N TYR A 385 3.75 20.93 12.15
CA TYR A 385 4.14 22.29 11.78
C TYR A 385 4.81 23.01 12.95
N PHE A 386 5.85 23.81 12.68
CA PHE A 386 6.71 24.46 13.68
C PHE A 386 7.08 25.91 13.37
#